data_AF-A0A928EPS5-F1
#
_entry.id   AF-A0A928EPS5-F1
#
_cell.length_a   1.000
_cell.length_b   1.000
_cell.length_c   1.000
_cell.angle_alpha   90.00
_cell.angle_beta   90.00
_cell.angle_gamma   90.00
#
_symmetry.space_group_name_H-M   'P 1'
#
loop_
_entity.id
_entity.type
_entity.pdbx_description
1 polymer ?
#
loop_
_entity_poly.entity_id
_entity_poly.type
_entity_poly.pdbx_seq_one_letter_code
_entity_poly.pdbx_strand_id
1 'polypeptide(L)'
;MLTERLNRRQAEKAELEAQLAIENNKKICLTEAQIYAFLDFICEMPMDDVNKRRALINIFVHSVYLYDDHFTIIINASKKPLSIDNIPLDEIEEAFEGENEGKEGCSSMTTPAPPK
;
A
#
# COMPACT_ATOMS: atom_id res chain seq x y z
N MET A 1 2.69 -47.58 14.78
CA MET A 1 3.52 -47.46 16.00
C MET A 1 3.76 -45.99 16.35
N LEU A 2 4.06 -45.66 17.62
CA LEU A 2 4.39 -44.28 18.07
C LEU A 2 5.55 -43.66 17.26
N THR A 3 6.53 -44.47 16.87
CA THR A 3 7.73 -44.08 16.12
C THR A 3 7.41 -43.54 14.72
N GLU A 4 6.48 -44.15 13.99
CA GLU A 4 6.09 -43.67 12.65
C GLU A 4 5.42 -42.30 12.70
N ARG A 5 4.61 -42.08 13.75
CA ARG A 5 3.92 -40.82 13.98
C ARG A 5 4.88 -39.71 14.41
N LEU A 6 5.92 -40.07 15.17
CA LEU A 6 7.02 -39.16 15.51
C LEU A 6 7.83 -38.77 14.28
N ASN A 7 8.21 -39.75 13.44
CA ASN A 7 8.95 -39.51 12.21
C ASN A 7 8.16 -38.64 11.22
N ARG A 8 6.84 -38.86 11.09
CA ARG A 8 5.97 -38.01 10.27
C ARG A 8 6.00 -36.56 10.75
N ARG A 9 5.84 -36.32 12.06
CA ARG A 9 5.90 -34.96 12.61
C ARG A 9 7.27 -34.30 12.44
N GLN A 10 8.35 -35.08 12.52
CA GLN A 10 9.70 -34.56 12.30
C GLN A 10 9.91 -34.12 10.84
N ALA A 11 9.38 -34.89 9.89
CA ALA A 11 9.40 -34.53 8.47
C ALA A 11 8.56 -33.29 8.18
N GLU A 12 7.32 -33.23 8.69
CA GLU A 12 6.43 -32.06 8.57
C GLU A 12 7.08 -30.80 9.16
N LYS A 13 7.73 -30.93 10.33
CA LYS A 13 8.44 -29.81 10.96
C LYS A 13 9.58 -29.30 10.07
N ALA A 14 10.39 -30.21 9.52
CA ALA A 14 11.52 -29.84 8.65
C ALA A 14 11.04 -29.13 7.38
N GLU A 15 9.92 -29.58 6.81
CA GLU A 15 9.30 -28.94 5.65
C GLU A 15 8.79 -27.53 5.97
N LEU A 16 8.07 -27.37 7.09
CA LEU A 16 7.58 -26.07 7.55
C LEU A 16 8.73 -25.09 7.88
N GLU A 17 9.82 -25.57 8.49
CA GLU A 17 11.00 -24.75 8.76
C GLU A 17 11.69 -24.29 7.46
N ALA A 18 11.73 -25.15 6.44
CA ALA A 18 12.25 -24.78 5.12
C ALA A 18 11.37 -23.72 4.44
N GLN A 19 10.04 -23.88 4.48
CA GLN A 19 9.10 -22.88 3.97
C GLN A 19 9.22 -21.55 4.72
N LEU A 20 9.34 -21.59 6.05
CA LEU A 20 9.53 -20.41 6.89
C LEU A 20 10.83 -19.67 6.55
N ALA A 21 11.92 -20.39 6.28
CA ALA A 21 13.18 -19.79 5.86
C ALA A 21 13.05 -19.08 4.49
N ILE A 22 12.33 -19.70 3.54
CA ILE A 22 12.05 -19.08 2.24
C ILE A 22 11.25 -17.77 2.42
N GLU A 23 10.18 -17.80 3.21
CA GLU A 23 9.35 -16.62 3.46
C GLU A 23 10.10 -15.52 4.24
N ASN A 24 10.93 -15.88 5.21
CA ASN A 24 11.73 -14.90 5.93
C ASN A 24 12.80 -14.25 5.02
N ASN A 25 13.38 -14.98 4.07
CA ASN A 25 14.29 -14.40 3.09
C ASN A 25 13.60 -13.42 2.12
N LYS A 26 12.28 -13.52 1.94
CA LYS A 26 11.49 -12.54 1.17
C LYS A 26 11.24 -11.25 1.93
N LYS A 27 11.42 -11.22 3.26
CA LYS A 27 11.29 -10.00 4.04
C LYS A 27 12.47 -9.09 3.77
N ILE A 28 12.18 -7.93 3.19
CA ILE A 28 13.16 -6.87 3.02
C ILE A 28 13.40 -6.25 4.41
N CYS A 29 14.57 -6.48 4.97
CA CYS A 29 15.01 -5.83 6.20
C CYS A 29 15.72 -4.52 5.84
N LEU A 30 14.99 -3.40 5.87
CA LEU A 30 15.57 -2.07 5.71
C LEU A 30 16.11 -1.58 7.05
N THR A 31 17.30 -0.99 7.04
CA THR A 31 17.84 -0.28 8.21
C THR A 31 17.20 1.10 8.34
N GLU A 32 17.19 1.64 9.56
CA GLU A 32 16.67 3.00 9.81
C GLU A 32 17.36 4.05 8.90
N ALA A 33 18.68 3.96 8.73
CA ALA A 33 19.43 4.85 7.85
C ALA A 33 19.01 4.72 6.37
N GLN A 34 18.71 3.50 5.90
CA GLN A 34 18.22 3.29 4.54
C GLN A 34 16.81 3.88 4.35
N ILE A 35 15.95 3.77 5.37
CA ILE A 35 14.61 4.36 5.34
C ILE A 35 14.73 5.89 5.27
N TYR A 36 15.56 6.52 6.11
CA TYR A 36 15.76 7.97 6.07
C TYR A 36 16.29 8.43 4.72
N ALA A 37 17.37 7.81 4.22
CA ALA A 37 17.95 8.19 2.93
C ALA A 37 16.95 8.08 1.76
N PHE A 38 16.07 7.07 1.81
CA PHE A 38 15.02 6.90 0.82
C PHE A 38 13.91 7.96 0.94
N LEU A 39 13.50 8.31 2.16
CA LEU A 39 12.53 9.39 2.38
C LEU A 39 13.10 10.74 1.95
N ASP A 40 14.36 11.03 2.27
CA ASP A 40 15.06 12.24 1.80
C ASP A 40 15.12 12.28 0.27
N PHE A 41 15.45 11.16 -0.37
CA PHE A 41 15.44 11.06 -1.82
C PHE A 41 14.06 11.38 -2.43
N ILE A 42 12.97 10.84 -1.87
CA ILE A 42 11.61 11.17 -2.31
C ILE A 42 11.32 12.66 -2.11
N CYS A 43 11.75 13.26 -1.00
CA CYS A 43 11.55 14.68 -0.72
C CYS A 43 12.20 15.57 -1.79
N GLU A 44 13.41 15.24 -2.24
CA GLU A 44 14.15 16.00 -3.26
C GLU A 44 13.60 15.84 -4.70
N MET A 45 12.80 14.81 -4.97
CA MET A 45 12.20 14.63 -6.30
C MET A 45 11.18 15.74 -6.64
N PRO A 46 10.98 16.09 -7.93
CA PRO A 46 9.97 17.06 -8.34
C PRO A 46 8.55 16.65 -7.93
N MET A 47 7.69 17.60 -7.57
CA MET A 47 6.30 17.32 -7.17
C MET A 47 5.46 16.70 -8.30
N ASP A 48 5.82 16.98 -9.56
CA ASP A 48 5.14 16.47 -10.74
C ASP A 48 5.68 15.12 -11.23
N ASP A 49 6.67 14.56 -10.52
CA ASP A 49 7.20 13.24 -10.86
C ASP A 49 6.21 12.13 -10.47
N VAL A 50 5.77 11.36 -11.47
CA VAL A 50 4.82 10.25 -11.31
C VAL A 50 5.36 9.16 -10.38
N ASN A 51 6.67 8.90 -10.39
CA ASN A 51 7.27 7.91 -9.50
C ASN A 51 7.26 8.39 -8.05
N LYS A 52 7.50 9.69 -7.80
CA LYS A 52 7.35 10.29 -6.46
C LYS A 52 5.93 10.12 -5.95
N ARG A 53 4.94 10.53 -6.75
CA ARG A 53 3.50 10.39 -6.42
C ARG A 53 3.13 8.93 -6.14
N ARG A 54 3.57 8.01 -7.00
CA ARG A 54 3.34 6.56 -6.83
C ARG A 54 4.01 6.01 -5.57
N ALA A 55 5.24 6.41 -5.27
CA ALA A 55 5.95 5.97 -4.07
C ALA A 55 5.23 6.43 -2.80
N LEU A 56 4.82 7.69 -2.74
CA LEU A 56 4.06 8.23 -1.61
C LEU A 56 2.76 7.46 -1.38
N ILE A 57 2.00 7.18 -2.43
CA ILE A 57 0.76 6.39 -2.33
C ILE A 57 1.05 4.99 -1.78
N ASN A 58 2.02 4.27 -2.37
CA ASN A 58 2.32 2.89 -1.97
C ASN A 58 2.80 2.75 -0.52
N ILE A 59 3.45 3.78 0.03
CA ILE A 59 4.01 3.74 1.38
C ILE A 59 2.98 4.22 2.40
N PHE A 60 2.41 5.39 2.14
CA PHE A 60 1.65 6.13 3.14
C PHE A 60 0.15 5.89 3.01
N VAL A 61 -0.42 5.65 1.84
CA VAL A 61 -1.89 5.50 1.74
C VAL A 61 -2.30 4.10 2.18
N HIS A 62 -3.16 4.03 3.19
CA HIS A 62 -3.80 2.80 3.64
C HIS A 62 -5.09 2.53 2.87
N SER A 63 -5.98 3.51 2.84
CA SER A 63 -7.30 3.41 2.21
C SER A 63 -7.85 4.79 1.92
N VAL A 64 -8.72 4.89 0.91
CA VAL A 64 -9.44 6.11 0.55
C VAL A 64 -10.93 5.81 0.55
N TYR A 65 -11.72 6.67 1.19
CA TYR A 65 -13.18 6.62 1.20
C TYR A 65 -13.70 7.84 0.47
N LEU A 66 -14.45 7.63 -0.61
CA LEU A 66 -15.07 8.68 -1.40
C LEU A 66 -16.55 8.78 -1.02
N TYR A 67 -17.00 10.00 -0.75
CA TYR A 67 -18.38 10.38 -0.51
C TYR A 67 -18.86 11.31 -1.63
N ASP A 68 -20.11 11.78 -1.54
CA ASP A 68 -20.72 12.61 -2.58
C ASP A 68 -20.08 14.02 -2.67
N ASP A 69 -19.61 14.57 -1.55
CA ASP A 69 -19.09 15.95 -1.43
C ASP A 69 -17.63 16.03 -0.96
N HIS A 70 -17.09 14.93 -0.43
CA HIS A 70 -15.73 14.89 0.11
C HIS A 70 -15.11 13.50 0.00
N PHE A 71 -13.82 13.40 0.29
CA PHE A 71 -13.17 12.13 0.54
C PHE A 71 -12.34 12.15 1.82
N THR A 72 -12.11 10.96 2.36
CA THR A 72 -11.26 10.69 3.51
C THR A 72 -10.10 9.82 3.08
N ILE A 73 -8.87 10.19 3.44
CA ILE A 73 -7.69 9.34 3.28
C ILE A 73 -7.22 8.86 4.65
N ILE A 74 -7.04 7.56 4.79
CA ILE A 74 -6.35 6.95 5.93
C ILE A 74 -4.91 6.68 5.53
N ILE A 75 -3.98 7.16 6.34
CA ILE A 75 -2.53 7.07 6.12
C ILE A 75 -1.92 6.10 7.13
N ASN A 76 -1.02 5.26 6.65
CA ASN A 76 -0.09 4.44 7.44
C ASN A 76 0.92 5.36 8.14
N ALA A 77 0.53 5.93 9.27
CA ALA A 77 1.40 6.74 10.10
C ALA A 77 1.78 5.98 11.39
N SER A 78 3.07 5.76 11.62
CA SER A 78 3.58 5.18 12.88
C SER A 78 2.78 3.94 13.35
N LYS A 79 2.47 3.85 14.65
CA LYS A 79 1.74 2.72 15.27
C LYS A 79 0.21 2.80 15.12
N LYS A 80 -0.34 3.91 14.63
CA LYS A 80 -1.80 4.12 14.54
C LYS A 80 -2.14 4.83 13.23
N PRO A 81 -3.06 4.26 12.41
CA PRO A 81 -3.51 4.94 11.20
C PRO A 81 -3.98 6.36 11.49
N LEU A 82 -3.57 7.31 10.65
CA LEU A 82 -4.00 8.70 10.73
C LEU A 82 -5.07 8.95 9.67
N SER A 83 -6.23 9.49 10.06
CA SER A 83 -7.28 9.88 9.13
C SER A 83 -7.15 11.36 8.78
N ILE A 84 -7.25 11.67 7.48
CA ILE A 84 -7.47 13.03 6.97
C ILE A 84 -8.88 13.03 6.39
N ASP A 85 -9.77 13.75 7.04
CA ASP A 85 -11.20 13.76 6.74
C ASP A 85 -11.62 15.05 6.01
N ASN A 86 -12.80 15.00 5.36
CA ASN A 86 -13.46 16.14 4.74
C ASN A 86 -12.60 16.88 3.71
N ILE A 87 -11.82 16.16 2.91
CA ILE A 87 -11.09 16.79 1.81
C ILE A 87 -12.10 17.08 0.70
N PRO A 88 -12.31 18.36 0.32
CA PRO A 88 -13.34 18.75 -0.64
C PRO A 88 -13.01 18.22 -2.05
N LEU A 89 -14.06 17.86 -2.80
CA LEU A 89 -13.90 17.39 -4.19
C LEU A 89 -13.69 18.54 -5.19
N ASP A 90 -14.18 19.74 -4.87
CA ASP A 90 -14.10 20.91 -5.76
C ASP A 90 -12.66 21.25 -6.17
N GLU A 91 -11.70 21.11 -5.24
CA GLU A 91 -10.27 21.35 -5.50
C GLU A 91 -9.64 20.29 -6.43
N ILE A 92 -10.25 19.10 -6.50
CA ILE A 92 -9.81 18.02 -7.38
C ILE A 92 -10.33 18.27 -8.79
N GLU A 93 -11.59 18.67 -8.93
CA GLU A 93 -12.20 18.93 -10.24
C GLU A 93 -11.45 20.04 -10.98
N GLU A 94 -11.13 21.14 -10.30
CA GLU A 94 -10.31 22.24 -10.87
C GLU A 94 -8.93 21.76 -11.36
N ALA A 95 -8.30 20.82 -10.65
CA ALA A 95 -7.00 20.26 -11.05
C ALA A 95 -7.08 19.38 -12.30
N PHE A 96 -8.25 18.82 -12.62
CA PHE A 96 -8.48 18.01 -13.81
C PHE A 96 -9.16 18.77 -14.96
N GLU A 97 -9.62 20.00 -14.73
CA GLU A 97 -10.14 20.91 -15.76
C GLU A 97 -9.02 21.35 -16.72
N GLY A 98 -8.73 20.51 -17.71
CA GLY A 98 -7.73 20.76 -18.76
C GLY A 98 -6.94 19.53 -19.19
N GLU A 99 -6.96 18.44 -18.42
CA GLU A 99 -6.22 17.19 -18.72
C GLU A 99 -7.06 16.17 -19.52
N ASN A 100 -8.05 16.61 -20.31
CA ASN A 100 -8.93 15.72 -21.09
C ASN A 100 -8.29 15.11 -22.35
N GLU A 101 -7.01 15.40 -22.64
CA GLU A 101 -6.30 14.84 -23.79
C GLU A 101 -5.20 13.88 -23.36
N GLY A 102 -5.62 12.66 -23.04
CA GLY A 102 -4.83 11.44 -23.24
C GLY A 102 -3.78 11.11 -22.19
N LYS A 103 -4.21 10.51 -21.08
CA LYS A 103 -3.38 9.53 -20.35
C LYS A 103 -4.22 8.35 -19.87
N GLU A 104 -3.99 7.23 -20.55
CA GLU A 104 -4.25 5.84 -20.15
C GLU A 104 -5.38 5.59 -19.13
N GLY A 105 -6.57 5.37 -19.68
CA GLY A 105 -7.64 4.50 -19.16
C GLY A 105 -7.73 4.34 -17.65
N CYS A 106 -8.43 5.26 -16.98
CA CYS A 106 -9.14 4.91 -15.76
C CYS A 106 -9.94 3.64 -16.04
N SER A 107 -9.59 2.53 -15.40
CA SER A 107 -10.41 1.32 -15.47
C SER A 107 -11.78 1.68 -14.92
N SER A 108 -12.81 1.60 -15.76
CA SER A 108 -14.18 1.78 -15.32
C SER A 108 -14.49 0.68 -14.31
N MET A 109 -14.34 1.01 -13.02
CA MET A 109 -14.69 0.13 -11.91
C MET A 109 -16.21 0.15 -11.77
N THR A 110 -16.90 -0.66 -12.56
CA THR A 110 -18.33 -0.95 -12.37
C THR A 110 -18.48 -1.94 -11.22
N THR A 111 -18.16 -1.56 -10.00
CA THR A 111 -18.63 -2.32 -8.82
C THR A 111 -19.93 -1.69 -8.34
N PRO A 112 -21.06 -2.43 -8.35
CA PRO A 112 -22.31 -1.93 -7.81
C PRO A 112 -22.15 -1.65 -6.32
N ALA A 113 -22.80 -0.58 -5.84
CA ALA A 113 -22.80 -0.19 -4.44
C ALA A 113 -23.29 -1.34 -3.54
N PRO A 114 -22.70 -1.54 -2.34
CA PRO A 114 -23.19 -2.53 -1.38
C PRO A 114 -24.66 -2.24 -1.02
N PRO A 115 -25.50 -3.27 -0.82
CA PRO A 115 -26.90 -3.08 -0.41
C PRO A 115 -26.99 -2.43 0.98
N LYS A 116 -28.01 -1.58 1.15
CA LYS A 116 -28.38 -0.92 2.43
C LYS A 116 -28.85 -1.92 3.48
#